data_AF-A0A9E6MFN5-F1
#
_entry.id   AF-A0A9E6MFN5-F1
#
_cell.length_a   1.000
_cell.length_b   1.000
_cell.length_c   1.000
_cell.angle_alpha   90.00
_cell.angle_beta   90.00
_cell.angle_gamma   90.00
#
_symmetry.space_group_name_H-M   'P 1'
#
loop_
_entity.id
_entity.type
_entity.pdbx_description
1 polymer ?
#
loop_
_entity_poly.entity_id
_entity_poly.type
_entity_poly.pdbx_seq_one_letter_code
_entity_poly.pdbx_strand_id
1 'polypeptide(L)'
;MDGFLAARSLIGHSLAFHILIVALSIGLPVLLSLFEWYAWRKNSERLRAFVRLLAKWTAVFVIGGIFTGTIIALQMSTLWAPFMNEVRPTVGKFFQLEGYMFLIEAAFLSWYLGTMKQTGTLRHFLISIPISIGSIGSAFFITAVNAFMNNSTATLTSTTINEVSHSVASYIFATTLLVLAYVVWRNLHKQPASTKTFLNWTIKRLVAVSAILLVTLALLGHQSAVNIAETQPAKLAAIELLDKTQSNAPLRIGGDIDANGKAEGGIVLPGMLSLLAGYSTAYEVKGLDQVPRYQWPPLIVHLLFDTKMALVGLSSLLVLGAIFFLWRKGSFPRWFSITFIPLSVVGMIMMELGWFITELGRQTWTVAGKQTTAAAFTHGATIGNSLFIFILLFAVLSCATAFALAYTTRHWRATEKTSW
;
A
#
# COMPACT_ATOMS: atom_id res chain seq x y z
N MET A 1 -14.77 24.32 12.58
CA MET A 1 -14.25 23.82 11.29
C MET A 1 -15.38 23.87 10.29
N ASP A 2 -15.15 24.38 9.08
CA ASP A 2 -16.14 24.32 7.99
C ASP A 2 -16.58 22.85 7.79
N GLY A 3 -17.87 22.60 7.58
CA GLY A 3 -18.42 21.26 7.39
C GLY A 3 -17.74 20.52 6.23
N PHE A 4 -17.41 21.23 5.16
CA PHE A 4 -16.66 20.64 4.04
C PHE A 4 -15.28 20.11 4.46
N LEU A 5 -14.48 20.94 5.15
CA LEU A 5 -13.15 20.55 5.62
C LEU A 5 -13.24 19.40 6.63
N ALA A 6 -14.27 19.39 7.48
CA ALA A 6 -14.51 18.30 8.41
C ALA A 6 -14.84 16.97 7.71
N ALA A 7 -15.64 16.99 6.64
CA ALA A 7 -15.95 15.78 5.88
C ALA A 7 -14.70 15.26 5.17
N ARG A 8 -13.92 16.17 4.59
CA ARG A 8 -12.66 15.84 3.89
C ARG A 8 -11.64 15.25 4.86
N SER A 9 -11.48 15.85 6.04
CA SER A 9 -10.64 15.27 7.09
C SER A 9 -11.15 13.91 7.52
N LEU A 10 -12.45 13.76 7.80
CA LEU A 10 -13.01 12.49 8.28
C LEU A 10 -12.78 11.33 7.29
N ILE A 11 -13.12 11.52 6.01
CA ILE A 11 -12.93 10.46 5.00
C ILE A 11 -11.44 10.20 4.74
N GLY A 12 -10.60 11.24 4.77
CA GLY A 12 -9.15 11.10 4.64
C GLY A 12 -8.53 10.25 5.76
N HIS A 13 -8.89 10.50 7.02
CA HIS A 13 -8.43 9.69 8.15
C HIS A 13 -8.97 8.26 8.08
N SER A 14 -10.21 8.09 7.64
CA SER A 14 -10.85 6.77 7.52
C SER A 14 -10.17 5.91 6.45
N LEU A 15 -9.88 6.50 5.28
CA LEU A 15 -9.14 5.85 4.20
C LEU A 15 -7.69 5.53 4.60
N ALA A 16 -6.99 6.47 5.23
CA ALA A 16 -5.63 6.24 5.73
C ALA A 16 -5.60 5.10 6.77
N PHE A 17 -6.57 5.05 7.67
CA PHE A 17 -6.66 3.93 8.62
C PHE A 17 -6.99 2.60 7.91
N HIS A 18 -7.93 2.62 6.96
CA HIS A 18 -8.35 1.43 6.23
C HIS A 18 -7.22 0.82 5.41
N ILE A 19 -6.41 1.64 4.74
CA ILE A 19 -5.36 1.14 3.84
C ILE A 19 -4.23 0.46 4.62
N LEU A 20 -3.91 0.91 5.85
CA LEU A 20 -3.02 0.17 6.76
C LEU A 20 -3.48 -1.26 7.03
N ILE A 21 -4.80 -1.45 7.21
CA ILE A 21 -5.39 -2.76 7.51
C ILE A 21 -5.49 -3.61 6.24
N VAL A 22 -5.98 -3.02 5.15
CA VAL A 22 -6.24 -3.75 3.90
C VAL A 22 -4.96 -4.13 3.17
N ALA A 23 -3.91 -3.33 3.25
CA ALA A 23 -2.63 -3.72 2.68
C ALA A 23 -2.13 -5.05 3.26
N LEU A 24 -2.34 -5.27 4.56
CA LEU A 24 -2.01 -6.51 5.25
C LEU A 24 -3.02 -7.62 4.92
N SER A 25 -4.31 -7.29 4.73
CA SER A 25 -5.30 -8.25 4.25
C SER A 25 -5.05 -8.70 2.80
N ILE A 26 -4.30 -7.94 1.99
CA ILE A 26 -3.91 -8.34 0.63
C ILE A 26 -2.57 -9.08 0.62
N GLY A 27 -1.55 -8.56 1.32
CA GLY A 27 -0.23 -9.16 1.30
C GLY A 27 -0.15 -10.50 2.05
N LEU A 28 -0.90 -10.67 3.14
CA LEU A 28 -0.84 -11.90 3.94
C LEU A 28 -1.42 -13.11 3.21
N PRO A 29 -2.57 -13.06 2.51
CA PRO A 29 -3.01 -14.15 1.63
C PRO A 29 -1.95 -14.61 0.63
N VAL A 30 -1.27 -13.67 -0.03
CA VAL A 30 -0.23 -14.01 -1.01
C VAL A 30 0.93 -14.74 -0.36
N LEU A 31 1.39 -14.25 0.79
CA LEU A 31 2.43 -14.93 1.58
C LEU A 31 1.92 -16.28 2.14
N LEU A 32 0.67 -16.36 2.57
CA LEU A 32 0.03 -17.58 3.04
C LEU A 32 0.07 -18.66 1.96
N SER A 33 -0.37 -18.36 0.74
CA SER A 33 -0.32 -19.28 -0.40
C SER A 33 1.11 -19.69 -0.75
N LEU A 34 2.06 -18.74 -0.75
CA LEU A 34 3.47 -19.02 -1.01
C LEU A 34 4.08 -19.98 0.04
N PHE A 35 3.87 -19.71 1.33
CA PHE A 35 4.40 -20.56 2.40
C PHE A 35 3.65 -21.88 2.52
N GLU A 36 2.37 -21.93 2.16
CA GLU A 36 1.63 -23.19 2.09
C GLU A 36 2.13 -24.09 0.95
N TRP A 37 2.49 -23.51 -0.20
CA TRP A 37 3.20 -24.23 -1.26
C TRP A 37 4.51 -24.82 -0.75
N TYR A 38 5.32 -24.05 -0.01
CA TYR A 38 6.52 -24.58 0.62
C TYR A 38 6.22 -25.68 1.64
N ALA A 39 5.19 -25.52 2.46
CA ALA A 39 4.78 -26.50 3.46
C ALA A 39 4.40 -27.84 2.81
N TRP A 40 3.67 -27.79 1.70
CA TRP A 40 3.33 -28.95 0.89
C TRP A 40 4.58 -29.61 0.27
N ARG A 41 5.43 -28.83 -0.40
CA ARG A 41 6.61 -29.35 -1.12
C ARG A 41 7.69 -29.90 -0.18
N LYS A 42 7.84 -29.33 1.01
CA LYS A 42 8.88 -29.71 1.99
C LYS A 42 8.40 -30.66 3.07
N ASN A 43 7.09 -30.91 3.16
CA ASN A 43 6.46 -31.77 4.17
C ASN A 43 6.96 -31.46 5.61
N SER A 44 7.05 -30.17 5.97
CA SER A 44 7.66 -29.73 7.23
C SER A 44 6.61 -29.24 8.23
N GLU A 45 6.61 -29.82 9.42
CA GLU A 45 5.75 -29.42 10.55
C GLU A 45 5.92 -27.95 10.93
N ARG A 46 7.15 -27.42 10.87
CA ARG A 46 7.44 -26.00 11.17
C ARG A 46 6.85 -25.05 10.13
N LEU A 47 6.91 -25.44 8.86
CA LEU A 47 6.26 -24.65 7.80
C LEU A 47 4.74 -24.66 7.99
N ARG A 48 4.14 -25.82 8.27
CA ARG A 48 2.70 -25.90 8.59
C ARG A 48 2.32 -25.02 9.77
N ALA A 49 3.12 -25.04 10.84
CA ALA A 49 2.91 -24.17 11.98
C ALA A 49 2.97 -22.69 11.58
N PHE A 50 3.98 -22.27 10.81
CA PHE A 50 4.12 -20.90 10.36
C PHE A 50 2.97 -20.44 9.45
N VAL A 51 2.53 -21.30 8.53
CA VAL A 51 1.38 -21.04 7.68
C VAL A 51 0.09 -20.89 8.50
N ARG A 52 -0.13 -21.73 9.52
CA ARG A 52 -1.27 -21.56 10.45
C ARG A 52 -1.24 -20.22 11.18
N LEU A 53 -0.06 -19.68 11.49
CA LEU A 53 0.07 -18.32 12.04
C LEU A 53 -0.34 -17.28 11.01
N LEU A 54 0.18 -17.37 9.78
CA LEU A 54 -0.17 -16.44 8.70
C LEU A 54 -1.67 -16.44 8.44
N ALA A 55 -2.33 -17.61 8.39
CA ALA A 55 -3.77 -17.70 8.19
C ALA A 55 -4.57 -17.01 9.30
N LYS A 56 -4.14 -17.13 10.56
CA LYS A 56 -4.76 -16.42 11.69
C LYS A 56 -4.55 -14.91 11.59
N TRP A 57 -3.37 -14.47 11.18
CA TRP A 57 -3.12 -13.04 10.93
C TRP A 57 -3.96 -12.51 9.77
N THR A 58 -4.05 -13.25 8.67
CA THR A 58 -4.94 -12.93 7.54
C THR A 58 -6.37 -12.74 8.04
N ALA A 59 -6.89 -13.67 8.85
CA ALA A 59 -8.24 -13.56 9.40
C ALA A 59 -8.45 -12.27 10.22
N VAL A 60 -7.49 -11.90 11.06
CA VAL A 60 -7.56 -10.67 11.87
C VAL A 60 -7.65 -9.43 10.98
N PHE A 61 -6.78 -9.31 9.97
CA PHE A 61 -6.79 -8.15 9.07
C PHE A 61 -7.97 -8.13 8.11
N VAL A 62 -8.44 -9.29 7.63
CA VAL A 62 -9.67 -9.39 6.83
C VAL A 62 -10.87 -8.88 7.64
N ILE A 63 -11.00 -9.31 8.90
CA ILE A 63 -12.07 -8.83 9.78
C ILE A 63 -11.96 -7.32 10.02
N GLY A 64 -10.75 -6.81 10.29
CA GLY A 64 -10.53 -5.36 10.42
C GLY A 64 -10.88 -4.60 9.13
N GLY A 65 -10.57 -5.17 7.98
CA GLY A 65 -10.90 -4.64 6.65
C GLY A 65 -12.40 -4.51 6.43
N ILE A 66 -13.19 -5.50 6.86
CA ILE A 66 -14.67 -5.45 6.80
C ILE A 66 -15.19 -4.22 7.56
N PHE A 67 -14.78 -4.05 8.82
CA PHE A 67 -15.29 -2.97 9.66
C PHE A 67 -14.91 -1.60 9.10
N THR A 68 -13.65 -1.43 8.71
CA THR A 68 -13.15 -0.16 8.16
C THR A 68 -13.74 0.16 6.78
N GLY A 69 -13.88 -0.84 5.90
CA GLY A 69 -14.50 -0.67 4.59
C GLY A 69 -15.98 -0.32 4.68
N THR A 70 -16.71 -0.96 5.61
CA THR A 70 -18.12 -0.62 5.88
C THR A 70 -18.27 0.84 6.31
N ILE A 71 -17.37 1.34 7.15
CA ILE A 71 -17.37 2.75 7.57
C ILE A 71 -17.17 3.68 6.38
N ILE A 72 -16.21 3.39 5.49
CA ILE A 72 -15.96 4.21 4.30
C ILE A 72 -17.18 4.19 3.37
N ALA A 73 -17.80 3.03 3.13
CA ALA A 73 -18.99 2.93 2.30
C ALA A 73 -20.16 3.77 2.86
N LEU A 74 -20.35 3.76 4.19
CA LEU A 74 -21.33 4.62 4.85
C LEU A 74 -20.97 6.11 4.73
N GLN A 75 -19.70 6.49 4.88
CA GLN A 75 -19.27 7.88 4.69
C GLN A 75 -19.45 8.35 3.25
N MET A 76 -19.12 7.51 2.25
CA MET A 76 -19.30 7.82 0.84
C MET A 76 -20.78 8.03 0.49
N SER A 77 -21.68 7.19 1.02
CA SER A 77 -23.12 7.30 0.75
C SER A 77 -23.82 8.44 1.50
N THR A 78 -23.30 8.88 2.64
CA THR A 78 -23.93 9.93 3.47
C THR A 78 -23.32 11.32 3.24
N LEU A 79 -21.99 11.43 3.31
CA LEU A 79 -21.27 12.71 3.22
C LEU A 79 -20.84 13.09 1.80
N TRP A 80 -20.76 12.10 0.90
CA TRP A 80 -20.25 12.24 -0.47
C TRP A 80 -21.22 11.66 -1.51
N ALA A 81 -22.53 11.77 -1.27
CA ALA A 81 -23.55 11.25 -2.17
C ALA A 81 -23.46 11.86 -3.60
N PRO A 82 -23.19 13.17 -3.79
CA PRO A 82 -22.96 13.74 -5.12
C PRO A 82 -21.80 13.09 -5.87
N PHE A 83 -20.71 12.74 -5.17
CA PHE A 83 -19.62 11.96 -5.76
C PHE A 83 -20.08 10.57 -6.19
N MET A 84 -20.82 9.86 -5.34
CA MET A 84 -21.34 8.54 -5.70
C MET A 84 -22.25 8.58 -6.93
N ASN A 85 -23.01 9.67 -7.14
CA ASN A 85 -23.83 9.84 -8.33
C ASN A 85 -22.99 10.08 -9.60
N GLU A 86 -21.86 10.77 -9.49
CA GLU A 86 -20.93 11.02 -10.60
C GLU A 86 -20.24 9.73 -11.06
N VAL A 87 -19.72 8.92 -10.14
CA VAL A 87 -18.90 7.75 -10.49
C VAL A 87 -19.69 6.48 -10.76
N ARG A 88 -20.90 6.34 -10.18
CA ARG A 88 -21.70 5.11 -10.28
C ARG A 88 -22.02 4.66 -11.71
N PRO A 89 -22.39 5.54 -12.67
CA PRO A 89 -22.70 5.11 -14.03
C PRO A 89 -21.53 4.42 -14.74
N THR A 90 -20.30 4.84 -14.44
CA THR A 90 -19.09 4.33 -15.12
C THR A 90 -18.42 3.21 -14.35
N VAL A 91 -18.17 3.39 -13.06
CA VAL A 91 -17.37 2.46 -12.24
C VAL A 91 -18.15 1.81 -11.09
N GLY A 92 -19.47 2.01 -11.02
CA GLY A 92 -20.33 1.37 -10.01
C GLY A 92 -20.24 -0.16 -9.98
N LYS A 93 -20.00 -0.78 -11.14
CA LYS A 93 -19.77 -2.24 -11.24
C LYS A 93 -18.49 -2.69 -10.54
N PHE A 94 -17.45 -1.85 -10.49
CA PHE A 94 -16.19 -2.20 -9.84
C PHE A 94 -16.33 -2.26 -8.32
N PHE A 95 -17.08 -1.35 -7.70
CA PHE A 95 -17.44 -1.47 -6.28
C PHE A 95 -18.16 -2.79 -5.96
N GLN A 96 -19.05 -3.26 -6.85
CA GLN A 96 -19.74 -4.55 -6.65
C GLN A 96 -18.78 -5.74 -6.82
N LEU A 97 -17.93 -5.71 -7.85
CA LEU A 97 -16.97 -6.77 -8.13
C LEU A 97 -15.90 -6.89 -7.04
N GLU A 98 -15.47 -5.77 -6.44
CA GLU A 98 -14.66 -5.77 -5.22
C GLU A 98 -15.36 -6.59 -4.12
N GLY A 99 -16.63 -6.29 -3.83
CA GLY A 99 -17.41 -7.04 -2.83
C GLY A 99 -17.50 -8.54 -3.12
N TYR A 100 -17.64 -8.94 -4.39
CA TYR A 100 -17.64 -10.36 -4.76
C TYR A 100 -16.27 -11.04 -4.59
N MET A 101 -15.19 -10.35 -4.94
CA MET A 101 -13.83 -10.85 -4.73
C MET A 101 -13.50 -10.99 -3.24
N PHE A 102 -13.95 -10.03 -2.44
CA PHE A 102 -13.86 -10.10 -0.99
C PHE A 102 -14.65 -11.29 -0.42
N LEU A 103 -15.85 -11.58 -0.94
CA LEU A 103 -16.63 -12.77 -0.53
C LEU A 103 -15.92 -14.07 -0.87
N ILE A 104 -15.27 -14.16 -2.03
CA ILE A 104 -14.45 -15.32 -2.41
C ILE A 104 -13.31 -15.49 -1.39
N GLU A 105 -12.59 -14.41 -1.09
CA GLU A 105 -11.52 -14.43 -0.09
C GLU A 105 -12.03 -14.93 1.27
N ALA A 106 -13.10 -14.34 1.79
CA ALA A 106 -13.64 -14.66 3.11
C ALA A 106 -14.17 -16.10 3.18
N ALA A 107 -14.86 -16.58 2.15
CA ALA A 107 -15.39 -17.94 2.10
C ALA A 107 -14.28 -19.00 2.11
N PHE A 108 -13.27 -18.82 1.26
CA PHE A 108 -12.14 -19.75 1.20
C PHE A 108 -11.22 -19.64 2.42
N LEU A 109 -11.04 -18.45 2.99
CA LEU A 109 -10.29 -18.29 4.24
C LEU A 109 -11.00 -18.97 5.41
N SER A 110 -12.34 -18.87 5.49
CA SER A 110 -13.12 -19.59 6.50
C SER A 110 -12.97 -21.11 6.34
N TRP A 111 -13.06 -21.62 5.10
CA TRP A 111 -12.84 -23.04 4.81
C TRP A 111 -11.41 -23.49 5.18
N TYR A 112 -10.41 -22.70 4.83
CA TYR A 112 -9.01 -22.92 5.19
C TYR A 112 -8.82 -22.99 6.71
N LEU A 113 -9.39 -22.04 7.45
CA LEU A 113 -9.32 -22.01 8.91
C LEU A 113 -10.04 -23.21 9.54
N GLY A 114 -11.20 -23.60 9.01
CA GLY A 114 -11.95 -24.78 9.45
C GLY A 114 -11.22 -26.10 9.21
N THR A 115 -10.29 -26.14 8.25
CA THR A 115 -9.56 -27.35 7.86
C THR A 115 -8.06 -27.31 8.17
N MET A 116 -7.62 -26.44 9.10
CA MET A 116 -6.20 -26.25 9.50
C MET A 116 -5.43 -27.52 9.91
N LYS A 117 -6.10 -28.64 10.21
CA LYS A 117 -5.41 -29.93 10.42
C LYS A 117 -4.76 -30.46 9.14
N GLN A 118 -5.22 -30.03 7.97
CA GLN A 118 -4.77 -30.46 6.65
C GLN A 118 -3.70 -29.54 6.03
N THR A 119 -3.20 -28.55 6.78
CA THR A 119 -2.15 -27.62 6.32
C THR A 119 -0.91 -28.35 5.81
N GLY A 120 -0.32 -27.85 4.72
CA GLY A 120 0.83 -28.44 4.05
C GLY A 120 0.48 -29.69 3.22
N THR A 121 -0.76 -29.78 2.73
CA THR A 121 -1.17 -30.75 1.71
C THR A 121 -1.48 -30.03 0.39
N LEU A 122 -1.47 -30.75 -0.74
CA LEU A 122 -1.84 -30.17 -2.03
C LEU A 122 -3.26 -29.59 -2.00
N ARG A 123 -4.21 -30.29 -1.36
CA ARG A 123 -5.61 -29.84 -1.23
C ARG A 123 -5.68 -28.49 -0.52
N HIS A 124 -4.96 -28.34 0.58
CA HIS A 124 -4.99 -27.11 1.37
C HIS A 124 -4.21 -25.96 0.70
N PHE A 125 -3.16 -26.26 -0.06
CA PHE A 125 -2.56 -25.29 -0.98
C PHE A 125 -3.55 -24.80 -2.04
N LEU A 126 -4.30 -25.71 -2.69
CA LEU A 126 -5.32 -25.33 -3.68
C LEU A 126 -6.44 -24.47 -3.06
N ILE A 127 -6.85 -24.73 -1.81
CA ILE A 127 -7.80 -23.89 -1.07
C ILE A 127 -7.24 -22.48 -0.80
N SER A 128 -5.92 -22.35 -0.60
CA SER A 128 -5.30 -21.04 -0.36
C SER A 128 -5.30 -20.13 -1.59
N ILE A 129 -5.30 -20.69 -2.80
CA ILE A 129 -5.15 -19.90 -4.04
C ILE A 129 -6.32 -18.92 -4.24
N PRO A 130 -7.60 -19.34 -4.13
CA PRO A 130 -8.73 -18.42 -4.20
C PRO A 130 -8.71 -17.30 -3.15
N ILE A 131 -8.08 -17.51 -1.98
CA ILE A 131 -7.91 -16.45 -0.97
C ILE A 131 -7.04 -15.32 -1.54
N SER A 132 -5.88 -15.68 -2.11
CA SER A 132 -4.99 -14.72 -2.76
C SER A 132 -5.65 -14.04 -3.96
N ILE A 133 -6.35 -14.81 -4.81
CA ILE A 133 -7.06 -14.27 -5.98
C ILE A 133 -8.16 -13.30 -5.56
N GLY A 134 -8.95 -13.64 -4.55
CA GLY A 134 -9.99 -12.75 -4.00
C GLY A 134 -9.38 -11.46 -3.47
N SER A 135 -8.33 -11.54 -2.66
CA SER A 135 -7.67 -10.34 -2.10
C SER A 135 -7.07 -9.41 -3.17
N ILE A 136 -6.38 -9.96 -4.17
CA ILE A 136 -5.83 -9.20 -5.30
C ILE A 136 -6.95 -8.68 -6.21
N GLY A 137 -8.01 -9.45 -6.41
CA GLY A 137 -9.18 -9.05 -7.19
C GLY A 137 -9.90 -7.85 -6.56
N SER A 138 -10.08 -7.86 -5.25
CA SER A 138 -10.62 -6.71 -4.50
C SER A 138 -9.75 -5.47 -4.72
N ALA A 139 -8.43 -5.61 -4.53
CA ALA A 139 -7.47 -4.53 -4.76
C ALA A 139 -7.50 -3.99 -6.19
N PHE A 140 -7.64 -4.89 -7.19
CA PHE A 140 -7.77 -4.52 -8.60
C PHE A 140 -8.99 -3.62 -8.83
N PHE A 141 -10.17 -4.05 -8.39
CA PHE A 141 -11.40 -3.32 -8.70
C PHE A 141 -11.48 -1.97 -7.99
N ILE A 142 -11.08 -1.90 -6.71
CA ILE A 142 -11.11 -0.63 -5.98
C ILE A 142 -10.04 0.36 -6.46
N THR A 143 -8.85 -0.13 -6.82
CA THR A 143 -7.81 0.73 -7.39
C THR A 143 -8.17 1.16 -8.81
N ALA A 144 -8.93 0.35 -9.56
CA ALA A 144 -9.45 0.76 -10.86
C ALA A 144 -10.47 1.92 -10.77
N VAL A 145 -11.29 1.95 -9.71
CA VAL A 145 -12.12 3.12 -9.40
C VAL A 145 -11.25 4.36 -9.20
N ASN A 146 -10.17 4.24 -8.42
CA ASN A 146 -9.23 5.33 -8.17
C ASN A 146 -8.53 5.82 -9.45
N ALA A 147 -8.10 4.88 -10.30
CA ALA A 147 -7.46 5.21 -11.56
C ALA A 147 -8.39 5.94 -12.52
N PHE A 148 -9.67 5.55 -12.59
CA PHE A 148 -10.70 6.29 -13.33
C PHE A 148 -10.90 7.70 -12.77
N MET A 149 -10.89 7.82 -11.45
CA MET A 149 -10.97 9.08 -10.72
C MET A 149 -9.80 10.03 -11.04
N ASN A 150 -8.61 9.48 -11.33
CA ASN A 150 -7.41 10.20 -11.79
C ASN A 150 -7.42 10.49 -13.30
N ASN A 151 -7.92 9.57 -14.13
CA ASN A 151 -8.00 9.68 -15.57
C ASN A 151 -9.37 9.19 -16.06
N SER A 152 -10.30 10.13 -16.26
CA SER A 152 -11.72 9.84 -16.45
C SER A 152 -12.13 9.59 -17.91
N THR A 153 -11.15 9.37 -18.80
CA THR A 153 -11.33 9.15 -20.25
C THR A 153 -11.99 7.80 -20.55
N ALA A 154 -11.59 6.75 -19.85
CA ALA A 154 -12.16 5.40 -19.97
C ALA A 154 -12.04 4.65 -18.64
N THR A 155 -12.76 3.54 -18.53
CA THR A 155 -12.82 2.73 -17.29
C THR A 155 -11.54 1.92 -17.04
N LEU A 156 -10.89 1.43 -18.11
CA LEU A 156 -9.63 0.71 -18.05
C LEU A 156 -8.64 1.40 -18.98
N THR A 157 -7.65 2.07 -18.41
CA THR A 157 -6.60 2.81 -19.14
C THR A 157 -5.21 2.30 -18.74
N SER A 158 -4.17 2.85 -19.37
CA SER A 158 -2.79 2.68 -18.88
C SER A 158 -2.65 3.11 -17.41
N THR A 159 -3.38 4.15 -16.98
CA THR A 159 -3.41 4.62 -15.59
C THR A 159 -3.94 3.52 -14.67
N THR A 160 -5.00 2.81 -15.08
CA THR A 160 -5.53 1.67 -14.33
C THR A 160 -4.51 0.56 -14.16
N ILE A 161 -3.85 0.15 -15.25
CA ILE A 161 -2.86 -0.93 -15.20
C ILE A 161 -1.70 -0.56 -14.27
N ASN A 162 -1.19 0.67 -14.39
CA ASN A 162 -0.07 1.15 -13.58
C ASN A 162 -0.44 1.28 -12.10
N GLU A 163 -1.55 1.95 -11.78
CA GLU A 163 -1.99 2.14 -10.39
C GLU A 163 -2.27 0.81 -9.71
N VAL A 164 -3.00 -0.11 -10.36
CA VAL A 164 -3.31 -1.43 -9.80
C VAL A 164 -2.03 -2.24 -9.58
N SER A 165 -1.17 -2.34 -10.61
CA SER A 165 0.04 -3.15 -10.53
C SER A 165 0.99 -2.63 -9.45
N HIS A 166 1.20 -1.31 -9.40
CA HIS A 166 2.06 -0.68 -8.40
C HIS A 166 1.49 -0.83 -6.99
N SER A 167 0.18 -0.64 -6.81
CA SER A 167 -0.48 -0.74 -5.50
C SER A 167 -0.43 -2.15 -4.95
N VAL A 168 -0.82 -3.16 -5.74
CA VAL A 168 -0.77 -4.57 -5.33
C VAL A 168 0.65 -4.99 -4.97
N ALA A 169 1.64 -4.66 -5.81
CA ALA A 169 3.04 -4.96 -5.51
C ALA A 169 3.51 -4.26 -4.23
N SER A 170 3.06 -3.02 -3.98
CA SER A 170 3.41 -2.24 -2.78
C SER A 170 2.83 -2.86 -1.51
N TYR A 171 1.57 -3.32 -1.55
CA TYR A 171 0.94 -4.00 -0.41
C TYR A 171 1.66 -5.29 -0.04
N ILE A 172 2.01 -6.09 -1.05
CA ILE A 172 2.76 -7.33 -0.84
C ILE A 172 4.16 -7.00 -0.30
N PHE A 173 4.82 -5.96 -0.80
CA PHE A 173 6.14 -5.54 -0.33
C PHE A 173 6.11 -5.07 1.13
N ALA A 174 5.21 -4.15 1.48
CA ALA A 174 5.06 -3.66 2.85
C ALA A 174 4.75 -4.80 3.82
N THR A 175 3.85 -5.71 3.44
CA THR A 175 3.53 -6.90 4.23
C THR A 175 4.73 -7.84 4.37
N THR A 176 5.49 -8.04 3.30
CA THR A 176 6.71 -8.88 3.31
C THR A 176 7.75 -8.32 4.26
N LEU A 177 7.96 -6.99 4.26
CA LEU A 177 8.86 -6.32 5.20
C LEU A 177 8.38 -6.48 6.66
N LEU A 178 7.08 -6.41 6.92
CA LEU A 178 6.51 -6.63 8.24
C LEU A 178 6.74 -8.07 8.73
N VAL A 179 6.42 -9.06 7.90
CA VAL A 179 6.64 -10.48 8.25
C VAL A 179 8.15 -10.75 8.41
N LEU A 180 9.00 -10.18 7.56
CA LEU A 180 10.45 -10.28 7.67
C LEU A 180 10.95 -9.71 9.00
N ALA A 181 10.52 -8.51 9.37
CA ALA A 181 10.86 -7.87 10.63
C ALA A 181 10.49 -8.74 11.83
N TYR A 182 9.28 -9.33 11.81
CA TYR A 182 8.85 -10.26 12.87
C TYR A 182 9.76 -11.49 12.97
N VAL A 183 10.09 -12.11 11.84
CA VAL A 183 10.95 -13.32 11.81
C VAL A 183 12.38 -12.99 12.25
N VAL A 184 12.93 -11.84 11.82
CA VAL A 184 14.26 -11.35 12.24
C VAL A 184 14.27 -11.03 13.73
N TRP A 185 13.26 -10.32 14.23
CA TRP A 185 13.08 -10.04 15.66
C TRP A 185 13.03 -11.33 16.47
N ARG A 186 12.31 -12.35 16.00
CA ARG A 186 12.26 -13.66 16.67
C ARG A 186 13.62 -14.36 16.68
N ASN A 187 14.39 -14.24 15.59
CA ASN A 187 15.72 -14.84 15.45
C ASN A 187 16.79 -14.18 16.34
N LEU A 188 16.59 -12.91 16.72
CA LEU A 188 17.45 -12.19 17.67
C LEU A 188 17.35 -12.72 19.11
N HIS A 189 16.25 -13.38 19.46
CA HIS A 189 16.03 -13.95 20.79
C HIS A 189 16.68 -15.33 20.93
N LYS A 190 16.81 -15.81 22.18
CA LYS A 190 17.24 -17.19 22.44
C LYS A 190 16.20 -18.14 21.86
N GLN A 191 16.62 -19.00 20.94
CA GLN A 191 15.80 -20.02 20.28
C GLN A 191 16.62 -21.32 20.18
N PRO A 192 15.97 -22.50 20.21
CA PRO A 192 16.63 -23.76 19.91
C PRO A 192 17.32 -23.72 18.54
N ALA A 193 18.44 -24.44 18.38
CA ALA A 193 19.22 -24.45 17.14
C ALA A 193 18.36 -24.80 15.92
N SER A 194 17.49 -25.80 16.06
CA SER A 194 16.56 -26.25 15.03
C SER A 194 15.57 -25.15 14.60
N THR A 195 15.10 -24.33 15.54
CA THR A 195 14.23 -23.18 15.28
C THR A 195 14.99 -22.06 14.56
N LYS A 196 16.24 -21.78 14.96
CA LYS A 196 17.08 -20.80 14.25
C LYS A 196 17.33 -21.20 12.80
N THR A 197 17.57 -22.47 12.52
CA THR A 197 17.73 -22.96 11.14
C THR A 197 16.48 -22.67 10.30
N PHE A 198 15.29 -22.92 10.86
CA PHE A 198 14.02 -22.60 10.20
C PHE A 198 13.85 -21.08 9.99
N LEU A 199 14.09 -20.26 11.02
CA LEU A 199 13.97 -18.81 10.92
C LEU A 199 14.94 -18.22 9.89
N ASN A 200 16.19 -18.66 9.87
CA ASN A 200 17.18 -18.24 8.87
C ASN A 200 16.76 -18.64 7.45
N TRP A 201 16.15 -19.82 7.28
CA TRP A 201 15.59 -20.25 6.00
C TRP A 201 14.44 -19.33 5.57
N THR A 202 13.51 -19.01 6.49
CA THR A 202 12.38 -18.12 6.23
C THR A 202 12.84 -16.69 5.90
N ILE A 203 13.83 -16.16 6.62
CA ILE A 203 14.47 -14.87 6.35
C ILE A 203 15.01 -14.82 4.92
N LYS A 204 15.74 -15.85 4.48
CA LYS A 204 16.29 -15.91 3.11
C LYS A 204 15.19 -15.83 2.04
N ARG A 205 14.03 -16.47 2.27
CA ARG A 205 12.90 -16.43 1.33
C ARG A 205 12.22 -15.07 1.31
N LEU A 206 11.97 -14.48 2.47
CA LEU A 206 11.36 -13.16 2.56
C LEU A 206 12.26 -12.05 1.99
N VAL A 207 13.58 -12.13 2.20
CA VAL A 207 14.56 -11.23 1.55
C VAL A 207 14.54 -11.40 0.03
N ALA A 208 14.47 -12.63 -0.47
CA ALA A 208 14.38 -12.88 -1.92
C ALA A 208 13.08 -12.29 -2.51
N VAL A 209 11.94 -12.49 -1.84
CA VAL A 209 10.66 -11.88 -2.26
C VAL A 209 10.75 -10.35 -2.22
N SER A 210 11.33 -9.78 -1.15
CA SER A 210 11.51 -8.33 -1.02
C SER A 210 12.38 -7.76 -2.13
N ALA A 211 13.46 -8.47 -2.52
CA ALA A 211 14.35 -8.06 -3.59
C ALA A 211 13.66 -8.07 -4.96
N ILE A 212 12.87 -9.12 -5.24
CA ILE A 212 12.08 -9.19 -6.48
C ILE A 212 11.07 -8.03 -6.52
N LEU A 213 10.31 -7.84 -5.45
CA LEU A 213 9.30 -6.79 -5.37
C LEU A 213 9.91 -5.39 -5.45
N LEU A 214 11.10 -5.16 -4.89
CA LEU A 214 11.81 -3.89 -5.01
C LEU A 214 12.12 -3.55 -6.46
N VAL A 215 12.64 -4.51 -7.23
CA VAL A 215 12.92 -4.31 -8.66
C VAL A 215 11.61 -4.09 -9.43
N THR A 216 10.59 -4.92 -9.17
CA THR A 216 9.27 -4.75 -9.76
C THR A 216 8.67 -3.37 -9.48
N LEU A 217 8.77 -2.88 -8.23
CA LEU A 217 8.25 -1.58 -7.83
C LEU A 217 9.02 -0.41 -8.44
N ALA A 218 10.34 -0.54 -8.62
CA ALA A 218 11.13 0.47 -9.32
C ALA A 218 10.67 0.61 -10.78
N LEU A 219 10.47 -0.52 -11.48
CA LEU A 219 9.97 -0.53 -12.86
C LEU A 219 8.55 0.04 -12.95
N LEU A 220 7.64 -0.44 -12.10
CA LEU A 220 6.25 0.03 -12.09
C LEU A 220 6.12 1.50 -11.66
N GLY A 221 6.97 1.96 -10.74
CA GLY A 221 7.03 3.35 -10.30
C GLY A 221 7.49 4.27 -11.42
N HIS A 222 8.53 3.89 -12.15
CA HIS A 222 8.99 4.64 -13.33
C HIS A 222 7.92 4.66 -14.43
N GLN A 223 7.28 3.52 -14.73
CA GLN A 223 6.18 3.48 -15.70
C GLN A 223 4.99 4.34 -15.27
N SER A 224 4.75 4.45 -13.96
CA SER A 224 3.74 5.36 -13.41
C SER A 224 4.14 6.81 -13.63
N ALA A 225 5.41 7.18 -13.41
CA ALA A 225 5.94 8.54 -13.65
C ALA A 225 5.78 8.97 -15.12
N VAL A 226 6.13 8.09 -16.06
CA VAL A 226 5.93 8.33 -17.51
C VAL A 226 4.45 8.54 -17.84
N ASN A 227 3.57 7.69 -17.30
CA ASN A 227 2.14 7.81 -17.55
C ASN A 227 1.52 9.10 -16.96
N ILE A 228 1.91 9.50 -15.75
CA ILE A 228 1.40 10.75 -15.16
C ILE A 228 1.92 11.99 -15.89
N ALA A 229 3.10 11.93 -16.53
CA ALA A 229 3.58 13.03 -17.38
C ALA A 229 2.61 13.35 -18.52
N GLU A 230 2.02 12.30 -19.10
CA GLU A 230 1.06 12.43 -20.20
C GLU A 230 -0.36 12.71 -19.71
N THR A 231 -0.83 11.94 -18.72
CA THR A 231 -2.25 11.92 -18.32
C THR A 231 -2.59 12.93 -17.24
N GLN A 232 -1.63 13.29 -16.38
CA GLN A 232 -1.84 14.12 -15.19
C GLN A 232 -0.66 15.12 -14.99
N PRO A 233 -0.35 15.97 -15.97
CA PRO A 233 0.85 16.80 -15.96
C PRO A 233 0.91 17.75 -14.74
N ALA A 234 -0.22 18.29 -14.30
CA ALA A 234 -0.29 19.15 -13.11
C ALA A 234 0.18 18.44 -11.84
N LYS A 235 -0.14 17.13 -11.72
CA LYS A 235 0.28 16.30 -10.60
C LYS A 235 1.78 16.06 -10.65
N LEU A 236 2.33 15.70 -11.81
CA LEU A 236 3.78 15.52 -11.96
C LEU A 236 4.53 16.82 -11.69
N ALA A 237 4.05 17.95 -12.23
CA ALA A 237 4.66 19.26 -12.03
C ALA A 237 4.65 19.68 -10.55
N ALA A 238 3.58 19.38 -9.81
CA ALA A 238 3.52 19.61 -8.37
C ALA A 238 4.45 18.66 -7.58
N ILE A 239 4.58 17.40 -8.01
CA ILE A 239 5.50 16.42 -7.40
C ILE A 239 6.96 16.85 -7.57
N GLU A 240 7.31 17.46 -8.69
CA GLU A 240 8.70 17.80 -9.06
C GLU A 240 9.04 19.28 -8.87
N LEU A 241 8.09 20.08 -8.37
CA LEU A 241 8.16 21.55 -8.31
C LEU A 241 8.60 22.18 -9.63
N LEU A 242 7.98 21.76 -10.73
CA LEU A 242 8.22 22.33 -12.05
C LEU A 242 7.28 23.51 -12.28
N ASP A 243 7.80 24.73 -12.12
CA ASP A 243 7.04 25.96 -12.29
C ASP A 243 6.69 26.23 -13.77
N LYS A 244 7.64 26.05 -14.68
CA LYS A 244 7.48 26.34 -16.11
C LYS A 244 7.61 25.11 -16.98
N THR A 245 6.80 25.08 -18.03
CA THR A 245 6.92 24.11 -19.11
C THR A 245 8.23 24.32 -19.84
N GLN A 246 9.06 23.27 -19.92
CA GLN A 246 10.36 23.34 -20.57
C GLN A 246 10.85 21.95 -21.00
N SER A 247 11.67 21.93 -22.05
CA SER A 247 12.58 20.82 -22.33
C SER A 247 13.79 20.88 -21.41
N ASN A 248 14.54 19.79 -21.31
CA ASN A 248 15.65 19.64 -20.36
C ASN A 248 15.22 19.97 -18.91
N ALA A 249 13.97 19.64 -18.57
CA ALA A 249 13.37 19.91 -17.28
C ALA A 249 14.19 19.24 -16.17
N PRO A 250 14.54 19.97 -15.11
CA PRO A 250 15.30 19.42 -14.02
C PRO A 250 14.43 18.54 -13.12
N LEU A 251 15.06 17.53 -12.51
CA LEU A 251 14.52 16.90 -11.30
C LEU A 251 15.00 17.71 -10.09
N ARG A 252 14.10 18.01 -9.15
CA ARG A 252 14.42 18.78 -7.95
C ARG A 252 14.20 17.92 -6.72
N ILE A 253 15.15 17.93 -5.79
CA ILE A 253 15.05 17.27 -4.48
C ILE A 253 15.06 18.35 -3.40
N GLY A 254 13.95 18.47 -2.66
CA GLY A 254 13.66 19.56 -1.76
C GLY A 254 13.39 20.89 -2.49
N GLY A 255 13.34 21.97 -1.73
CA GLY A 255 12.97 23.28 -2.26
C GLY A 255 11.48 23.57 -2.11
N ASP A 256 11.05 24.69 -2.68
CA ASP A 256 9.67 25.17 -2.63
C ASP A 256 9.36 26.07 -3.84
N ILE A 257 8.09 26.47 -3.99
CA ILE A 257 7.68 27.50 -4.94
C ILE A 257 7.41 28.80 -4.18
N ASP A 258 8.07 29.89 -4.61
CA ASP A 258 7.95 31.19 -3.98
C ASP A 258 6.56 31.84 -4.18
N ALA A 259 6.37 33.01 -3.56
CA ALA A 259 5.12 33.76 -3.71
C ALA A 259 4.81 34.13 -5.19
N ASN A 260 5.85 34.32 -6.01
CA ASN A 260 5.75 34.65 -7.42
C ASN A 260 5.49 33.44 -8.33
N GLY A 261 5.45 32.22 -7.77
CA GLY A 261 5.21 31.00 -8.52
C GLY A 261 6.47 30.41 -9.17
N LYS A 262 7.67 30.78 -8.71
CA LYS A 262 8.95 30.27 -9.20
C LYS A 262 9.53 29.20 -8.27
N ALA A 263 10.12 28.17 -8.86
CA ALA A 263 10.72 27.08 -8.09
C ALA A 263 12.13 27.44 -7.57
N GLU A 264 12.33 27.42 -6.26
CA GLU A 264 13.57 27.84 -5.58
C GLU A 264 14.10 26.77 -4.60
N GLY A 265 15.41 26.84 -4.31
CA GLY A 265 16.07 25.93 -3.37
C GLY A 265 16.21 24.49 -3.84
N GLY A 266 16.57 23.58 -2.93
CA GLY A 266 16.74 22.16 -3.24
C GLY A 266 17.99 21.82 -4.07
N ILE A 267 18.22 20.53 -4.27
CA ILE A 267 19.25 19.99 -5.15
C ILE A 267 18.62 19.78 -6.53
N VAL A 268 19.15 20.47 -7.54
CA VAL A 268 18.62 20.47 -8.90
C VAL A 268 19.51 19.61 -9.80
N LEU A 269 18.92 18.62 -10.46
CA LEU A 269 19.58 17.74 -11.43
C LEU A 269 19.08 18.08 -12.84
N PRO A 270 19.86 18.84 -13.65
CA PRO A 270 19.42 19.28 -14.97
C PRO A 270 19.05 18.12 -15.91
N GLY A 271 17.95 18.24 -16.64
CA GLY A 271 17.51 17.26 -17.64
C GLY A 271 17.00 15.92 -17.12
N MET A 272 17.12 15.64 -15.81
CA MET A 272 16.72 14.35 -15.25
C MET A 272 15.23 14.11 -15.34
N LEU A 273 14.40 15.13 -15.10
CA LEU A 273 12.95 14.96 -15.16
C LEU A 273 12.49 14.67 -16.59
N SER A 274 13.03 15.38 -17.59
CA SER A 274 12.76 15.08 -19.00
C SER A 274 13.19 13.65 -19.38
N LEU A 275 14.37 13.21 -18.92
CA LEU A 275 14.83 11.85 -19.16
C LEU A 275 13.90 10.79 -18.53
N LEU A 276 13.47 11.01 -17.29
CA LEU A 276 12.61 10.07 -16.57
C LEU A 276 11.16 10.08 -17.06
N ALA A 277 10.65 11.22 -17.53
CA ALA A 277 9.28 11.34 -18.01
C ALA A 277 9.12 10.88 -19.47
N GLY A 278 10.12 11.11 -20.32
CA GLY A 278 10.00 10.86 -21.76
C GLY A 278 11.21 10.22 -22.44
N TYR A 279 12.12 9.61 -21.66
CA TYR A 279 13.30 8.89 -22.17
C TYR A 279 14.31 9.75 -22.97
N SER A 280 14.18 11.07 -22.91
CA SER A 280 15.05 12.02 -23.61
C SER A 280 15.14 13.33 -22.85
N THR A 281 16.34 13.92 -22.75
CA THR A 281 16.49 15.27 -22.18
C THR A 281 15.78 16.33 -23.02
N ALA A 282 15.47 16.05 -24.29
CA ALA A 282 14.70 16.95 -25.15
C ALA A 282 13.18 16.88 -24.90
N TYR A 283 12.69 15.91 -24.12
CA TYR A 283 11.26 15.78 -23.83
C TYR A 283 10.77 17.01 -23.05
N GLU A 284 9.73 17.66 -23.56
CA GLU A 284 9.11 18.82 -22.93
C GLU A 284 8.16 18.37 -21.81
N VAL A 285 8.46 18.79 -20.58
CA VAL A 285 7.62 18.47 -19.41
C VAL A 285 6.75 19.68 -19.13
N LYS A 286 5.44 19.45 -19.01
CA LYS A 286 4.45 20.48 -18.70
C LYS A 286 4.60 20.92 -17.24
N GLY A 287 4.81 22.22 -17.04
CA GLY A 287 4.91 22.86 -15.74
C GLY A 287 3.56 23.32 -15.19
N LEU A 288 3.60 23.87 -13.99
CA LEU A 288 2.44 24.43 -13.31
C LEU A 288 1.90 25.71 -13.97
N ASP A 289 2.71 26.38 -14.81
CA ASP A 289 2.32 27.54 -15.62
C ASP A 289 1.16 27.26 -16.60
N GLN A 290 0.94 26.00 -16.96
CA GLN A 290 -0.16 25.58 -17.84
C GLN A 290 -1.51 25.48 -17.12
N VAL A 291 -1.52 25.58 -15.79
CA VAL A 291 -2.71 25.38 -14.97
C VAL A 291 -2.95 26.62 -14.11
N PRO A 292 -4.18 27.14 -14.03
CA PRO A 292 -4.49 28.26 -13.14
C PRO A 292 -4.16 27.90 -11.68
N ARG A 293 -3.59 28.85 -10.93
CA ARG A 293 -3.09 28.63 -9.55
C ARG A 293 -4.13 28.04 -8.59
N TYR A 294 -5.42 28.35 -8.77
CA TYR A 294 -6.50 27.81 -7.94
C TYR A 294 -6.84 26.33 -8.22
N GLN A 295 -6.31 25.77 -9.31
CA GLN A 295 -6.42 24.35 -9.66
C GLN A 295 -5.12 23.58 -9.40
N TRP A 296 -4.08 24.24 -8.86
CA TRP A 296 -2.85 23.54 -8.51
C TRP A 296 -3.11 22.50 -7.42
N PRO A 297 -2.49 21.31 -7.55
CA PRO A 297 -2.41 20.41 -6.41
C PRO A 297 -1.65 21.06 -5.25
N PRO A 298 -1.97 20.71 -3.99
CA PRO A 298 -1.20 21.15 -2.84
C PRO A 298 0.29 20.76 -2.97
N LEU A 299 1.20 21.72 -2.90
CA LEU A 299 2.64 21.49 -3.11
C LEU A 299 3.31 20.62 -2.05
N ILE A 300 2.63 20.35 -0.93
CA ILE A 300 3.07 19.35 0.06
C ILE A 300 3.32 17.96 -0.57
N VAL A 301 2.69 17.67 -1.72
CA VAL A 301 2.94 16.43 -2.47
C VAL A 301 4.41 16.23 -2.85
N HIS A 302 5.16 17.31 -3.09
CA HIS A 302 6.60 17.25 -3.34
C HIS A 302 7.35 16.71 -2.12
N LEU A 303 7.12 17.29 -0.93
CA LEU A 303 7.74 16.84 0.31
C LEU A 303 7.39 15.37 0.63
N LEU A 304 6.13 14.97 0.38
CA LEU A 304 5.69 13.59 0.57
C LEU A 304 6.40 12.64 -0.39
N PHE A 305 6.60 13.06 -1.65
CA PHE A 305 7.32 12.29 -2.66
C PHE A 305 8.79 12.14 -2.31
N ASP A 306 9.49 13.22 -1.94
CA ASP A 306 10.88 13.16 -1.50
C ASP A 306 11.07 12.26 -0.29
N THR A 307 10.18 12.41 0.70
CA THR A 307 10.18 11.54 1.89
C THR A 307 9.99 10.08 1.49
N LYS A 308 9.04 9.79 0.60
CA LYS A 308 8.81 8.44 0.07
C LYS A 308 10.06 7.91 -0.63
N MET A 309 10.70 8.70 -1.50
CA MET A 309 11.88 8.27 -2.26
C MET A 309 13.11 8.06 -1.36
N ALA A 310 13.28 8.87 -0.32
CA ALA A 310 14.31 8.63 0.70
C ALA A 310 14.10 7.30 1.43
N LEU A 311 12.87 6.97 1.80
CA LEU A 311 12.52 5.70 2.44
C LEU A 311 12.65 4.49 1.48
N VAL A 312 12.32 4.67 0.20
CA VAL A 312 12.60 3.68 -0.86
C VAL A 312 14.11 3.41 -0.95
N GLY A 313 14.93 4.46 -0.98
CA GLY A 313 16.39 4.35 -1.00
C GLY A 313 16.92 3.60 0.21
N LEU A 314 16.49 3.96 1.43
CA LEU A 314 16.88 3.28 2.67
C LEU A 314 16.49 1.80 2.66
N SER A 315 15.24 1.50 2.30
CA SER A 315 14.74 0.12 2.22
C SER A 315 15.53 -0.69 1.20
N SER A 316 15.91 -0.06 0.09
CA SER A 316 16.70 -0.70 -0.96
C SER A 316 18.11 -1.05 -0.50
N LEU A 317 18.78 -0.11 0.18
CA LEU A 317 20.09 -0.36 0.78
C LEU A 317 20.06 -1.50 1.80
N LEU A 318 18.99 -1.58 2.62
CA LEU A 318 18.84 -2.66 3.59
C LEU A 318 18.58 -4.01 2.91
N VAL A 319 17.73 -4.08 1.89
CA VAL A 319 17.50 -5.33 1.14
C VAL A 319 18.78 -5.80 0.44
N LEU A 320 19.52 -4.88 -0.21
CA LEU A 320 20.80 -5.19 -0.84
C LEU A 320 21.87 -5.62 0.17
N GLY A 321 21.96 -4.94 1.31
CA GLY A 321 22.81 -5.34 2.43
C GLY A 321 22.46 -6.74 2.96
N ALA A 322 21.17 -7.08 3.00
CA ALA A 322 20.69 -8.39 3.42
C ALA A 322 21.18 -9.49 2.46
N ILE A 323 21.04 -9.26 1.16
CA ILE A 323 21.56 -10.16 0.12
C ILE A 323 23.07 -10.34 0.31
N PHE A 324 23.81 -9.24 0.46
CA PHE A 324 25.25 -9.27 0.67
C PHE A 324 25.67 -10.09 1.90
N PHE A 325 25.05 -9.85 3.06
CA PHE A 325 25.37 -10.59 4.28
C PHE A 325 24.98 -12.07 4.20
N LEU A 326 23.84 -12.40 3.59
CA LEU A 326 23.44 -13.80 3.41
C LEU A 326 24.37 -14.53 2.45
N TRP A 327 24.86 -13.85 1.40
CA TRP A 327 25.81 -14.42 0.45
C TRP A 327 27.20 -14.61 1.06
N ARG A 328 27.73 -13.60 1.77
CA ARG A 328 29.09 -13.64 2.34
C ARG A 328 29.20 -14.43 3.64
N LYS A 329 28.23 -14.31 4.54
CA LYS A 329 28.32 -14.79 5.94
C LYS A 329 27.22 -15.79 6.30
N GLY A 330 26.28 -16.07 5.39
CA GLY A 330 25.15 -16.99 5.61
C GLY A 330 24.12 -16.53 6.64
N SER A 331 24.36 -15.41 7.32
CA SER A 331 23.58 -14.86 8.44
C SER A 331 23.84 -13.36 8.60
N PHE A 332 22.97 -12.68 9.35
CA PHE A 332 23.08 -11.26 9.65
C PHE A 332 23.87 -11.02 10.94
N PRO A 333 24.74 -10.01 11.00
CA PRO A 333 25.23 -9.52 12.29
C PRO A 333 24.08 -8.92 13.09
N ARG A 334 24.22 -8.89 14.43
CA ARG A 334 23.15 -8.44 15.34
C ARG A 334 22.71 -7.00 15.07
N TRP A 335 23.66 -6.08 14.87
CA TRP A 335 23.37 -4.67 14.60
C TRP A 335 22.51 -4.50 13.34
N PHE A 336 22.82 -5.26 12.28
CA PHE A 336 22.07 -5.23 11.02
C PHE A 336 20.70 -5.88 11.16
N SER A 337 20.57 -6.93 11.96
CA SER A 337 19.27 -7.55 12.22
C SER A 337 18.29 -6.59 12.91
N ILE A 338 18.78 -5.69 13.77
CA ILE A 338 17.95 -4.73 14.50
C ILE A 338 17.32 -3.70 13.56
N THR A 339 17.95 -3.37 12.43
CA THR A 339 17.43 -2.36 11.48
C THR A 339 16.15 -2.83 10.77
N PHE A 340 15.88 -4.14 10.70
CA PHE A 340 14.64 -4.66 10.12
C PHE A 340 13.41 -4.36 10.98
N ILE A 341 13.57 -4.12 12.29
CA ILE A 341 12.44 -3.84 13.18
C ILE A 341 11.72 -2.54 12.77
N PRO A 342 12.39 -1.36 12.72
CA PRO A 342 11.75 -0.14 12.23
C PRO A 342 11.39 -0.21 10.75
N LEU A 343 12.09 -1.04 9.94
CA LEU A 343 11.80 -1.20 8.52
C LEU A 343 10.36 -1.68 8.24
N SER A 344 9.76 -2.47 9.15
CA SER A 344 8.35 -2.86 9.03
C SER A 344 7.40 -1.66 9.00
N VAL A 345 7.65 -0.68 9.87
CA VAL A 345 6.85 0.55 9.97
C VAL A 345 7.14 1.44 8.76
N VAL A 346 8.40 1.52 8.34
CA VAL A 346 8.80 2.27 7.14
C VAL A 346 8.08 1.76 5.89
N GLY A 347 7.94 0.44 5.72
CA GLY A 347 7.20 -0.13 4.59
C GLY A 347 5.74 0.32 4.53
N MET A 348 5.06 0.38 5.68
CA MET A 348 3.68 0.89 5.77
C MET A 348 3.61 2.39 5.51
N ILE A 349 4.55 3.18 6.04
CA ILE A 349 4.63 4.63 5.80
C ILE A 349 4.85 4.92 4.32
N MET A 350 5.75 4.21 3.65
CA MET A 350 6.00 4.38 2.21
C MET A 350 4.74 4.17 1.36
N MET A 351 3.93 3.18 1.74
CA MET A 351 2.66 2.90 1.10
C MET A 351 1.65 4.02 1.34
N GLU A 352 1.48 4.49 2.58
CA GLU A 352 0.62 5.65 2.92
C GLU A 352 1.02 6.91 2.15
N LEU A 353 2.32 7.22 2.13
CA LEU A 353 2.85 8.36 1.37
C LEU A 353 2.49 8.24 -0.12
N GLY A 354 2.54 7.03 -0.68
CA GLY A 354 2.09 6.77 -2.04
C GLY A 354 0.62 7.17 -2.27
N TRP A 355 -0.27 6.77 -1.37
CA TRP A 355 -1.68 7.14 -1.43
C TRP A 355 -1.90 8.64 -1.23
N PHE A 356 -1.20 9.27 -0.30
CA PHE A 356 -1.29 10.72 -0.12
C PHE A 356 -0.81 11.49 -1.35
N ILE A 357 0.29 11.09 -1.99
CA ILE A 357 0.76 11.73 -3.22
C ILE A 357 -0.28 11.61 -4.33
N THR A 358 -0.86 10.42 -4.51
CA THR A 358 -1.89 10.19 -5.54
C THR A 358 -3.16 11.00 -5.28
N GLU A 359 -3.67 10.98 -4.05
CA GLU A 359 -4.95 11.59 -3.69
C GLU A 359 -4.87 13.11 -3.50
N LEU A 360 -3.82 13.60 -2.83
CA LEU A 360 -3.60 15.04 -2.70
C LEU A 360 -3.17 15.64 -4.04
N GLY A 361 -2.37 14.92 -4.82
CA GLY A 361 -1.95 15.33 -6.16
C GLY A 361 -3.09 15.46 -7.17
N ARG A 362 -4.27 14.90 -6.86
CA ARG A 362 -5.49 15.01 -7.67
C ARG A 362 -6.35 16.22 -7.30
N GLN A 363 -6.17 16.77 -6.09
CA GLN A 363 -6.89 17.96 -5.66
C GLN A 363 -6.59 19.13 -6.62
N THR A 364 -7.54 19.99 -6.94
CA THR A 364 -8.86 20.21 -6.29
C THR A 364 -10.01 19.34 -6.83
N TRP A 365 -9.70 18.30 -7.61
CA TRP A 365 -10.69 17.42 -8.22
C TRP A 365 -10.98 16.19 -7.37
N THR A 366 -12.24 15.74 -7.39
CA THR A 366 -12.66 14.40 -6.94
C THR A 366 -12.95 13.47 -8.11
N VAL A 367 -13.16 13.99 -9.31
CA VAL A 367 -13.01 13.24 -10.56
C VAL A 367 -12.34 14.19 -11.53
N ALA A 368 -11.13 13.86 -11.98
CA ALA A 368 -10.31 14.75 -12.79
C ALA A 368 -11.10 15.23 -14.03
N GLY A 369 -11.21 16.55 -14.17
CA GLY A 369 -11.91 17.22 -15.26
C GLY A 369 -13.45 17.14 -15.24
N LYS A 370 -14.06 16.47 -14.24
CA LYS A 370 -15.53 16.29 -14.17
C LYS A 370 -16.17 16.90 -12.92
N GLN A 371 -15.58 16.67 -11.75
CA GLN A 371 -16.18 17.10 -10.47
C GLN A 371 -15.11 17.58 -9.49
N THR A 372 -15.29 18.78 -8.97
CA THR A 372 -14.42 19.34 -7.91
C THR A 372 -14.76 18.73 -6.55
N THR A 373 -13.80 18.72 -5.63
CA THR A 373 -14.01 18.20 -4.27
C THR A 373 -15.08 18.97 -3.51
N ALA A 374 -15.20 20.28 -3.74
CA ALA A 374 -16.27 21.07 -3.14
C ALA A 374 -17.67 20.63 -3.65
N ALA A 375 -17.81 20.36 -4.95
CA ALA A 375 -19.07 19.91 -5.55
C ALA A 375 -19.45 18.46 -5.20
N ALA A 376 -18.47 17.65 -4.77
CA ALA A 376 -18.67 16.27 -4.35
C ALA A 376 -19.32 16.14 -2.96
N PHE A 377 -19.30 17.20 -2.15
CA PHE A 377 -19.76 17.19 -0.76
C PHE A 377 -21.29 17.36 -0.66
N THR A 378 -21.94 16.59 0.23
CA THR A 378 -23.36 16.75 0.55
C THR A 378 -23.57 18.00 1.43
N HIS A 379 -24.02 19.11 0.83
CA HIS A 379 -24.34 20.33 1.57
C HIS A 379 -25.42 20.09 2.64
N GLY A 380 -25.22 20.65 3.83
CA GLY A 380 -26.14 20.49 4.97
C GLY A 380 -25.92 19.21 5.80
N ALA A 381 -24.98 18.33 5.41
CA ALA A 381 -24.62 17.18 6.23
C ALA A 381 -24.00 17.63 7.57
N THR A 382 -24.67 17.34 8.68
CA THR A 382 -24.16 17.61 10.02
C THR A 382 -23.14 16.55 10.42
N ILE A 383 -21.87 16.94 10.40
CA ILE A 383 -20.77 16.08 10.84
C ILE A 383 -20.72 16.01 12.37
N GLY A 384 -21.18 17.05 13.07
CA GLY A 384 -21.27 17.08 14.54
C GLY A 384 -20.00 16.54 15.22
N ASN A 385 -20.17 15.61 16.16
CA ASN A 385 -19.08 14.92 16.85
C ASN A 385 -18.59 13.65 16.11
N SER A 386 -19.04 13.38 14.89
CA SER A 386 -18.70 12.13 14.18
C SER A 386 -17.20 11.95 14.00
N LEU A 387 -16.43 13.02 13.76
CA LEU A 387 -14.97 12.95 13.67
C LEU A 387 -14.36 12.33 14.93
N PHE A 388 -14.76 12.79 16.11
CA PHE A 388 -14.29 12.26 17.38
C PHE A 388 -14.74 10.81 17.60
N ILE A 389 -16.00 10.49 17.26
CA ILE A 389 -16.54 9.13 17.37
C ILE A 389 -15.75 8.14 16.49
N PHE A 390 -15.43 8.52 15.25
CA PHE A 390 -14.67 7.67 14.34
C PHE A 390 -13.20 7.53 14.75
N ILE A 391 -12.57 8.60 15.26
CA ILE A 391 -11.23 8.51 15.86
C ILE A 391 -11.22 7.50 17.02
N LEU A 392 -12.19 7.59 17.93
CA LEU A 392 -12.32 6.66 19.04
C LEU A 392 -12.56 5.23 18.55
N LEU A 393 -13.42 5.04 17.55
CA LEU A 393 -13.69 3.74 16.95
C LEU A 393 -12.43 3.13 16.32
N PHE A 394 -11.65 3.91 15.57
CA PHE A 394 -10.39 3.43 14.99
C PHE A 394 -9.34 3.14 16.06
N ALA A 395 -9.30 3.89 17.16
CA ALA A 395 -8.45 3.57 18.30
C ALA A 395 -8.83 2.23 18.94
N VAL A 396 -10.13 1.99 19.18
CA VAL A 396 -10.64 0.71 19.70
C VAL A 396 -10.32 -0.43 18.73
N LEU A 397 -10.54 -0.25 17.43
CA LEU A 397 -10.23 -1.26 16.43
C LEU A 397 -8.74 -1.55 16.34
N SER A 398 -7.88 -0.54 16.49
CA SER A 398 -6.42 -0.70 16.58
C SER A 398 -6.03 -1.54 17.78
N CYS A 399 -6.57 -1.24 18.97
CA CYS A 399 -6.33 -2.00 20.19
C CYS A 399 -6.82 -3.45 20.05
N ALA A 400 -8.02 -3.67 19.51
CA ALA A 400 -8.57 -4.99 19.27
C ALA A 400 -7.72 -5.81 18.28
N THR A 401 -7.28 -5.18 17.18
CA THR A 401 -6.40 -5.80 16.17
C THR A 401 -5.06 -6.16 16.78
N ALA A 402 -4.43 -5.25 17.52
CA ALA A 402 -3.16 -5.49 18.21
C ALA A 402 -3.28 -6.61 19.25
N PHE A 403 -4.36 -6.63 20.02
CA PHE A 403 -4.66 -7.70 20.97
C PHE A 403 -4.83 -9.05 20.27
N ALA A 404 -5.63 -9.11 19.20
CA ALA A 404 -5.86 -10.34 18.43
C ALA A 404 -4.56 -10.89 17.80
N LEU A 405 -3.71 -10.02 17.25
CA LEU A 405 -2.39 -10.40 16.75
C LEU A 405 -1.49 -10.91 17.87
N ALA A 406 -1.44 -10.21 19.02
CA ALA A 406 -0.64 -10.66 20.16
C ALA A 406 -1.12 -12.01 20.69
N TYR A 407 -2.43 -12.21 20.81
CA TYR A 407 -3.06 -13.44 21.27
C TYR A 407 -2.76 -14.62 20.33
N THR A 408 -3.04 -14.47 19.03
CA THR A 408 -2.80 -15.52 18.04
C THR A 408 -1.32 -15.89 17.95
N THR A 409 -0.44 -14.89 18.03
CA THR A 409 1.01 -15.09 18.01
C THR A 409 1.53 -15.79 19.27
N ARG A 410 1.05 -15.41 20.46
CA ARG A 410 1.42 -16.06 21.73
C ARG A 410 0.96 -17.50 21.78
N HIS A 411 -0.29 -17.76 21.39
CA HIS A 411 -0.85 -19.11 21.34
C HIS A 411 -0.07 -20.00 20.38
N TRP A 412 0.29 -19.48 19.20
CA TRP A 412 1.15 -20.19 18.26
C TRP A 412 2.51 -20.59 18.87
N ARG A 413 3.19 -19.65 19.55
CA ARG A 413 4.47 -19.94 20.25
C ARG A 413 4.33 -21.00 21.33
N ALA A 414 3.16 -21.08 21.99
CA ALA A 414 2.89 -22.11 22.99
C ALA A 414 2.72 -23.48 22.34
N THR A 415 1.94 -23.57 21.26
CA THR A 415 1.72 -24.82 20.52
C THR A 415 2.97 -25.35 19.82
N GLU A 416 3.91 -24.47 19.45
CA GLU A 416 5.21 -24.87 18.89
C GLU A 416 6.12 -25.52 19.93
N LYS A 417 5.93 -25.28 21.24
CA LYS A 417 6.73 -25.93 22.30
C LYS A 417 6.23 -27.32 22.68
N THR A 418 4.95 -27.61 22.44
CA THR A 418 4.30 -28.88 22.81
C THR A 418 4.30 -29.92 21.69
N SER A 419 4.71 -29.54 20.48
CA SER A 419 4.75 -30.42 19.31
C SER A 419 6.13 -31.07 19.08
N TRP A 420 6.96 -31.19 20.11
CA TRP A 420 8.29 -31.78 20.05
C TRP A 420 8.51 -32.76 21.19
#